data_AF-A0A9Q3B9Z9-F1
#
_entry.id   AF-A0A9Q3B9Z9-F1
#
_cell.length_a   1.000
_cell.length_b   1.000
_cell.length_c   1.000
_cell.angle_alpha   90.00
_cell.angle_beta   90.00
_cell.angle_gamma   90.00
#
_symmetry.space_group_name_H-M   'P 1'
#
loop_
_entity.id
_entity.type
_entity.pdbx_description
1 polymer ?
#
loop_
_entity_poly.entity_id
_entity_poly.type
_entity_poly.pdbx_seq_one_letter_code
_entity_poly.pdbx_strand_id
1 'polypeptide(L)'
;MHLSIQLGTSPKALQTDNAREFVSGPFTTALTKLGIGFYPSLPYLPQENGKAKCLNCTLGDMARAMLTKSGMPDRFWKFAYALACYLHNRLLDQRCPDSSPHQVLYSRPPLIVMC
;
A
#
# COMPACT_ATOMS: atom_id res chain seq x y z
N MET A 1 0.40 3.64 19.08
CA MET A 1 0.13 3.25 17.68
C MET A 1 0.12 1.73 17.62
N HIS A 2 -1.04 1.14 17.36
CA HIS A 2 -1.16 -0.29 17.11
C HIS A 2 -0.97 -0.49 15.61
N LEU A 3 0.26 -0.83 15.18
CA LEU A 3 0.55 -1.18 13.78
C LEU A 3 -0.02 -2.59 13.54
N SER A 4 -1.32 -2.67 13.29
CA SER A 4 -1.97 -3.90 12.87
C SER A 4 -1.55 -4.22 11.43
N ILE A 5 -0.80 -5.30 11.24
CA ILE A 5 -0.40 -5.73 9.91
C ILE A 5 -1.59 -6.45 9.27
N GLN A 6 -2.29 -5.76 8.37
CA GLN A 6 -3.52 -6.27 7.72
C GLN A 6 -3.31 -7.57 6.93
N LEU A 7 -2.06 -7.88 6.57
CA LEU A 7 -1.67 -9.04 5.75
C LEU A 7 -1.34 -10.30 6.57
N GLY A 8 -1.35 -10.23 7.91
CA GLY A 8 -1.01 -11.38 8.77
C GLY A 8 0.47 -11.82 8.72
N THR A 9 1.31 -11.17 7.91
CA THR A 9 2.74 -11.44 7.76
C THR A 9 3.57 -10.19 8.07
N SER A 10 4.55 -10.30 8.96
CA SER A 10 5.46 -9.19 9.28
C SER A 10 6.54 -8.99 8.20
N PRO A 11 6.71 -7.77 7.65
CA PRO A 11 7.81 -7.49 6.75
C PRO A 11 9.15 -7.56 7.50
N LYS A 12 10.20 -8.02 6.83
CA LYS A 12 11.57 -8.04 7.42
C LYS A 12 12.12 -6.64 7.62
N ALA A 13 11.79 -5.74 6.71
CA ALA A 13 12.26 -4.37 6.72
C ALA A 13 11.27 -3.43 6.03
N LEU A 14 11.32 -2.15 6.39
CA LEU A 14 10.60 -1.07 5.74
C LEU A 14 11.57 -0.01 5.24
N GLN A 15 11.33 0.45 4.01
CA GLN A 15 12.01 1.60 3.42
C GLN A 15 11.02 2.76 3.34
N THR A 16 11.39 3.91 3.89
CA THR A 16 10.58 5.15 3.84
C THR A 16 11.41 6.29 3.29
N ASP A 17 10.77 7.42 3.01
CA ASP A 17 11.54 8.65 2.84
C ASP A 17 12.16 9.10 4.17
N ASN A 18 13.11 10.04 4.08
CA ASN A 18 13.80 10.61 5.23
C ASN A 18 12.94 11.65 5.99
N ALA A 19 11.61 11.53 5.94
CA ALA A 19 10.74 12.44 6.66
C ALA A 19 10.94 12.27 8.17
N ARG A 20 10.91 13.39 8.89
CA ARG A 20 11.30 13.44 10.30
C ARG A 20 10.40 12.58 11.18
N GLU A 21 9.13 12.42 10.82
CA GLU A 21 8.19 11.55 11.52
C GLU A 21 8.59 10.06 11.50
N PHE A 22 9.33 9.59 10.49
CA PHE A 22 9.75 8.20 10.35
C PHE A 22 11.12 7.92 10.96
N VAL A 23 12.02 8.90 10.90
CA VAL A 23 13.44 8.75 11.28
C VAL A 23 13.66 8.92 12.78
N SER A 24 12.95 9.87 13.40
CA SER A 24 13.10 10.19 14.80
C SER A 24 11.73 10.25 15.46
N GLY A 25 11.25 9.12 15.98
CA GLY A 25 9.92 9.13 16.57
C GLY A 25 9.39 7.81 17.14
N PRO A 26 8.11 7.85 17.56
CA PRO A 26 7.40 6.66 18.03
C PRO A 26 7.29 5.58 16.95
N PHE A 27 7.40 5.96 15.68
CA PHE A 27 7.37 5.04 14.54
C PHE A 27 8.57 4.09 14.54
N THR A 28 9.79 4.62 14.53
CA THR A 28 11.03 3.81 14.59
C THR A 28 11.05 2.93 15.83
N THR A 29 10.62 3.48 16.98
CA THR A 29 10.51 2.72 18.24
C THR A 29 9.54 1.54 18.13
N ALA A 30 8.41 1.73 17.44
CA ALA A 30 7.46 0.65 17.21
C ALA A 30 8.02 -0.43 16.27
N LEU A 31 8.76 -0.03 15.23
CA LEU A 31 9.41 -0.98 14.31
C LEU A 31 10.47 -1.82 15.03
N THR A 32 11.32 -1.20 15.85
CA THR A 32 12.31 -1.93 16.65
C THR A 32 11.65 -2.92 17.61
N LYS A 33 10.53 -2.54 18.26
CA LYS A 33 9.76 -3.46 19.12
C LYS A 33 9.17 -4.66 18.36
N LEU A 34 8.83 -4.46 17.09
CA LEU A 34 8.32 -5.50 16.20
C LEU A 34 9.44 -6.30 15.52
N GLY A 35 10.72 -5.95 15.75
CA GLY A 35 11.86 -6.58 15.08
C GLY A 35 11.97 -6.27 13.58
N ILE A 36 11.34 -5.20 13.11
CA ILE A 36 11.33 -4.81 11.70
C ILE A 36 12.49 -3.84 11.44
N GLY A 37 13.34 -4.17 10.46
CA GLY A 37 14.41 -3.26 10.03
C GLY A 37 13.86 -1.97 9.42
N PHE A 38 14.53 -0.85 9.64
CA PHE A 38 14.12 0.46 9.12
C PHE A 38 15.26 1.08 8.30
N TYR A 39 14.97 1.42 7.04
CA TYR A 39 15.92 2.00 6.10
C TYR A 39 15.36 3.30 5.52
N PRO A 40 15.72 4.47 6.04
CA PRO A 40 15.34 5.73 5.41
C PRO A 40 16.10 5.93 4.09
N SER A 41 15.41 6.44 3.07
CA SER A 41 16.03 6.80 1.79
C SER A 41 17.07 7.90 1.98
N LEU A 42 18.12 7.90 1.17
CA LEU A 42 19.12 8.95 1.23
C LEU A 42 18.50 10.33 0.89
N PRO A 43 18.91 11.41 1.56
CA PRO A 43 18.58 12.77 1.12
C PRO A 43 18.95 12.91 -0.35
N TYR A 44 18.06 13.53 -1.13
CA TYR A 44 18.24 13.79 -2.58
C TYR A 44 18.20 12.54 -3.50
N LEU A 45 17.76 11.38 -3.00
CA LEU A 45 17.49 10.17 -3.79
C LEU A 45 16.00 9.81 -3.83
N PRO A 46 15.14 10.66 -4.43
CA PRO A 46 13.68 10.46 -4.44
C PRO A 46 13.23 9.20 -5.21
N GLN A 47 14.13 8.61 -6.00
CA GLN A 47 13.90 7.40 -6.80
C GLN A 47 13.81 6.14 -5.94
N GLU A 48 14.47 6.09 -4.77
CA GLU A 48 14.42 4.94 -3.86
C GLU A 48 12.99 4.68 -3.34
N ASN A 49 12.23 5.75 -3.12
CA ASN A 49 10.82 5.68 -2.74
C ASN A 49 9.87 5.68 -3.96
N GLY A 50 10.41 5.51 -5.17
CA GLY A 50 9.66 5.64 -6.43
C GLY A 50 8.54 4.62 -6.56
N LYS A 51 8.75 3.39 -6.08
CA LYS A 51 7.73 2.32 -6.13
C LYS A 51 6.51 2.65 -5.28
N ALA A 52 6.71 3.11 -4.04
CA ALA A 52 5.61 3.48 -3.16
C ALA A 52 4.88 4.73 -3.66
N LYS A 53 5.61 5.73 -4.17
CA LYS A 53 5.01 6.92 -4.80
C LYS A 53 4.17 6.54 -6.01
N CYS A 54 4.69 5.70 -6.91
CA CYS A 54 3.98 5.22 -8.08
C CYS A 54 2.69 4.49 -7.68
N LEU A 55 2.77 3.56 -6.73
CA LEU A 55 1.60 2.83 -6.24
C LEU A 55 0.54 3.77 -5.63
N ASN A 56 0.96 4.73 -4.80
CA ASN A 56 0.05 5.69 -4.18
C ASN A 56 -0.65 6.57 -5.23
N CYS A 57 0.06 6.97 -6.29
CA CYS A 57 -0.54 7.67 -7.43
C CYS A 57 -1.56 6.79 -8.15
N THR A 58 -1.19 5.54 -8.50
CA THR A 58 -2.09 4.60 -9.18
C THR A 58 -3.38 4.36 -8.38
N LEU A 59 -3.27 4.12 -7.07
CA LEU A 59 -4.43 3.93 -6.20
C LEU A 59 -5.28 5.20 -6.09
N GLY A 60 -4.64 6.37 -6.04
CA GLY A 60 -5.34 7.66 -6.06
C GLY A 60 -6.12 7.89 -7.34
N ASP A 61 -5.54 7.56 -8.50
CA ASP A 61 -6.20 7.70 -9.79
C ASP A 61 -7.35 6.71 -9.95
N MET A 62 -7.17 5.45 -9.50
CA MET A 62 -8.25 4.47 -9.43
C MET A 62 -9.41 4.95 -8.55
N ALA A 63 -9.11 5.48 -7.36
CA ALA A 63 -10.14 5.98 -6.45
C ALA A 63 -10.91 7.16 -7.06
N ARG A 64 -10.21 8.11 -7.69
CA ARG A 64 -10.85 9.23 -8.40
C ARG A 64 -11.73 8.75 -9.54
N ALA A 65 -11.24 7.83 -10.38
CA ALA A 65 -12.01 7.25 -11.47
C ALA A 65 -13.29 6.54 -10.96
N MET A 66 -13.20 5.83 -9.84
CA MET A 66 -14.36 5.18 -9.21
C MET A 66 -15.38 6.19 -8.68
N LEU A 67 -14.93 7.27 -8.02
CA LEU A 67 -15.81 8.34 -7.54
C LEU A 67 -16.53 9.03 -8.72
N THR A 68 -15.78 9.42 -9.75
CA THR A 68 -16.33 10.08 -10.94
C THR A 68 -17.31 9.17 -11.66
N LYS A 69 -16.99 7.88 -11.83
CA LYS A 69 -17.86 6.92 -12.53
C LYS A 69 -19.14 6.59 -11.74
N SER A 70 -19.06 6.56 -10.41
CA SER A 70 -20.22 6.30 -9.54
C SER A 70 -21.09 7.53 -9.27
N GLY A 71 -20.63 8.73 -9.66
CA GLY A 71 -21.30 9.99 -9.34
C GLY A 71 -21.30 10.31 -7.84
N MET A 72 -20.41 9.68 -7.07
CA MET A 72 -20.36 9.83 -5.62
C MET A 72 -19.60 11.10 -5.21
N PRO A 73 -20.06 11.84 -4.19
CA PRO A 73 -19.33 12.98 -3.66
C PRO A 73 -17.95 12.59 -3.09
N ASP A 74 -17.00 13.52 -3.15
CA ASP A 74 -15.61 13.32 -2.68
C ASP A 74 -15.49 12.88 -1.22
N ARG A 75 -16.51 13.11 -0.39
CA ARG A 75 -16.56 12.61 1.00
C ARG A 75 -16.39 11.09 1.10
N PHE A 76 -16.69 10.35 0.03
CA PHE A 76 -16.54 8.90 -0.04
C PHE A 76 -15.12 8.44 -0.45
N TRP A 77 -14.15 9.35 -0.55
CA TRP A 77 -12.78 9.01 -0.97
C TRP A 77 -12.15 7.85 -0.18
N LYS A 78 -12.44 7.73 1.11
CA LYS A 78 -11.93 6.61 1.93
C LYS A 78 -12.41 5.25 1.43
N PHE A 79 -13.69 5.16 1.07
CA PHE A 79 -14.28 3.94 0.52
C PHE A 79 -13.77 3.66 -0.88
N ALA A 80 -13.65 4.70 -1.71
CA ALA A 80 -13.08 4.56 -3.05
C ALA A 80 -11.62 4.10 -3.01
N TYR A 81 -10.82 4.62 -2.07
CA TYR A 81 -9.43 4.20 -1.89
C TYR A 81 -9.33 2.77 -1.35
N ALA A 82 -10.18 2.40 -0.39
CA ALA A 82 -10.25 1.03 0.10
C ALA A 82 -10.63 0.04 -1.01
N LEU A 83 -11.59 0.41 -1.86
CA LEU A 83 -12.00 -0.38 -3.02
C LEU A 83 -10.87 -0.46 -4.06
N ALA A 84 -10.17 0.65 -4.33
CA ALA A 84 -9.00 0.68 -5.20
C ALA A 84 -7.91 -0.28 -4.70
N CYS A 85 -7.57 -0.25 -3.41
CA CYS A 85 -6.64 -1.19 -2.79
C CYS A 85 -7.14 -2.64 -2.89
N TYR A 86 -8.43 -2.89 -2.65
CA TYR A 86 -9.03 -4.22 -2.74
C TYR A 86 -8.90 -4.80 -4.15
N LEU A 87 -9.23 -4.00 -5.17
CA LEU A 87 -9.20 -4.40 -6.57
C LEU A 87 -7.76 -4.53 -7.07
N HIS A 88 -6.89 -3.56 -6.78
CA HIS A 88 -5.49 -3.60 -7.21
C HIS A 88 -4.75 -4.85 -6.71
N ASN A 89 -5.02 -5.28 -5.46
CA ASN A 89 -4.38 -6.47 -4.90
C ASN A 89 -4.95 -7.81 -5.41
N ARG A 90 -6.14 -7.81 -6.03
CA ARG A 90 -6.86 -9.03 -6.45
C ARG A 90 -6.98 -9.20 -7.95
N LEU A 91 -6.87 -8.12 -8.70
CA LEU A 91 -6.83 -8.17 -10.15
C LEU A 91 -5.42 -8.56 -10.62
N LEU A 92 -5.34 -9.05 -11.84
CA LEU A 92 -4.07 -9.32 -12.51
C LEU A 92 -3.36 -7.98 -12.75
N ASP A 93 -2.09 -7.92 -12.40
CA ASP A 93 -1.23 -6.80 -12.78
C ASP A 93 -0.72 -7.07 -14.20
N GLN A 94 -0.65 -6.04 -15.04
CA GLN A 94 -0.03 -6.13 -16.36
C GLN A 94 1.42 -6.62 -16.29
N ARG A 95 2.10 -6.39 -15.16
CA ARG A 95 3.47 -6.86 -14.90
C ARG A 95 3.56 -8.34 -14.54
N CYS A 96 2.47 -8.95 -14.12
CA CYS A 96 2.37 -10.35 -13.72
C CYS A 96 1.05 -10.94 -14.24
N PRO A 97 0.96 -11.25 -15.54
CA PRO A 97 -0.27 -11.73 -16.16
C PRO A 97 -0.76 -13.07 -15.59
N ASP A 98 0.16 -13.85 -15.02
CA ASP A 98 -0.13 -15.22 -14.56
C ASP A 98 -0.66 -15.29 -13.13
N SER A 99 -0.55 -14.23 -12.32
CA SER A 99 -0.99 -14.26 -10.92
C SER A 99 -1.26 -12.87 -10.33
N SER A 100 -2.30 -12.77 -9.50
CA SER A 100 -2.59 -11.55 -8.74
C SER A 100 -1.69 -11.42 -7.50
N PRO A 101 -1.44 -10.21 -6.98
CA PRO A 101 -0.69 -10.01 -5.75
C PRO A 101 -1.23 -10.83 -4.56
N HIS A 102 -2.56 -10.97 -4.46
CA HIS A 102 -3.21 -11.82 -3.47
C HIS A 102 -2.81 -13.30 -3.62
N GLN A 103 -2.78 -13.81 -4.85
CA GLN A 103 -2.40 -15.19 -5.11
C GLN A 103 -0.93 -15.44 -4.83
N VAL A 104 -0.05 -14.49 -5.15
CA VAL A 104 1.38 -14.57 -4.79
C VAL A 104 1.56 -14.60 -3.27
N LEU A 105 0.81 -13.77 -2.54
CA LEU A 105 0.98 -13.64 -1.09
C LEU A 105 0.38 -14.81 -0.30
N TYR A 106 -0.82 -15.27 -0.66
CA TYR A 106 -1.54 -16.31 0.10
C TYR A 106 -1.54 -17.68 -0.57
N SER A 107 -0.90 -17.83 -1.74
CA SER A 107 -0.93 -19.03 -2.57
C SER A 107 -2.35 -19.52 -2.89
N ARG A 108 -3.32 -18.58 -2.91
CA ARG A 108 -4.75 -18.85 -3.13
C ARG A 108 -5.33 -17.84 -4.10
N PRO A 109 -6.12 -18.29 -5.10
CA PRO A 109 -6.78 -17.37 -6.01
C PRO A 109 -7.73 -16.44 -5.24
N PRO A 110 -7.78 -15.14 -5.57
CA PRO A 110 -8.68 -14.22 -4.90
C PRO A 110 -10.13 -14.52 -5.30
N LEU A 111 -11.01 -14.59 -4.30
CA LEU A 111 -12.45 -14.46 -4.53
C LEU A 111 -12.75 -12.97 -4.69
N ILE A 112 -13.06 -12.55 -5.91
CA ILE A 112 -13.50 -11.20 -6.20
C ILE A 112 -15.02 -11.17 -5.97
N VAL A 113 -15.46 -10.49 -4.92
CA VAL A 113 -16.88 -10.22 -4.70
C VAL A 113 -17.12 -8.78 -5.13
N MET A 114 -17.82 -8.61 -6.24
CA MET A 114 -18.39 -7.32 -6.63
C MET A 114 -19.87 -7.35 -6.23
N CYS A 115 -20.25 -6.50 -5.28
CA CYS A 115 -21.66 -6.24 -4.99
C CYS A 115 -22.30 -5.43 -6.11
#